data_AF-A0A9E2XYQ8-F1
#
_entry.id   AF-A0A9E2XYQ8-F1
#
_cell.length_a   1.000
_cell.length_b   1.000
_cell.length_c   1.000
_cell.angle_alpha   90.00
_cell.angle_beta   90.00
_cell.angle_gamma   90.00
#
_symmetry.space_group_name_H-M   'P 1'
#
loop_
_entity.id
_entity.type
_entity.pdbx_description
1 polymer ?
#
loop_
_entity_poly.entity_id
_entity_poly.type
_entity_poly.pdbx_seq_one_letter_code
_entity_poly.pdbx_strand_id
1 'polypeptide(L)'
;MMQLTFDLPRRIALSRTDFLISDSNAAAIGWIDRWPDWPARALALHGPAGCGKTHLLHLWCAQTAGVIVPGQMLNEELVARLVSRRRHRIAVDDADRASEPALLHLYNFCMEARGDLLVAAHHPPASWTVVLPDLDSRLRAVLAIKIGLPDDALLGAVLVKHFADRQLRVSPEVIAYLLTHMERSFAAAAEMASRLDRVSLRDRRAITVPLARQLVSELAVHLSSSGRDSGVT
;
A
#
# COMPACT_ATOMS: atom_id res chain seq x y z
N MET A 1 -9.36 -4.95 40.52
CA MET A 1 -8.68 -3.98 39.63
C MET A 1 -8.63 -4.57 38.23
N MET A 2 -9.38 -4.01 37.27
CA MET A 2 -9.32 -4.47 35.88
C MET A 2 -8.24 -3.69 35.14
N GLN A 3 -7.24 -4.40 34.62
CA GLN A 3 -6.20 -3.84 33.78
C GLN A 3 -6.73 -3.74 32.35
N LEU A 4 -6.95 -2.50 31.89
CA LEU A 4 -7.28 -2.18 30.51
C LEU A 4 -6.04 -2.47 29.65
N THR A 5 -6.12 -3.49 28.80
CA THR A 5 -5.16 -3.72 27.72
C THR A 5 -5.28 -2.58 26.72
N PHE A 6 -4.32 -1.67 26.76
CA PHE A 6 -4.24 -0.53 25.86
C PHE A 6 -3.59 -0.99 24.56
N ASP A 7 -4.41 -1.24 23.54
CA ASP A 7 -3.96 -1.63 22.20
C ASP A 7 -3.47 -0.36 21.47
N LEU A 8 -2.17 -0.06 21.60
CA LEU A 8 -1.55 1.06 20.92
C LEU A 8 -1.46 0.74 19.42
N PRO A 9 -1.99 1.59 18.51
CA PRO A 9 -1.70 1.44 17.10
C PRO A 9 -0.20 1.60 16.92
N ARG A 10 0.49 0.50 16.58
CA ARG A 10 1.91 0.51 16.27
C ARG A 10 2.11 1.45 15.08
N ARG A 11 2.62 2.66 15.36
CA ARG A 11 3.16 3.53 14.32
C ARG A 11 4.31 2.76 13.68
N ILE A 12 4.06 2.19 12.52
CA ILE A 12 5.10 1.65 11.65
C ILE A 12 6.08 2.80 11.43
N ALA A 13 7.31 2.66 11.91
CA ALA A 13 8.35 3.62 11.63
C ALA A 13 8.56 3.65 10.11
N LEU A 14 8.19 4.77 9.48
CA LEU A 14 8.38 5.03 8.06
C LEU A 14 9.70 5.80 7.88
N SER A 15 10.81 5.23 8.36
CA SER A 15 12.13 5.87 8.19
C SER A 15 12.75 5.50 6.84
N ARG A 16 13.52 6.44 6.26
CA ARG A 16 14.24 6.29 4.98
C ARG A 16 15.20 5.09 4.90
N THR A 17 15.60 4.56 6.04
CA THR A 17 16.51 3.41 6.18
C THR A 17 15.80 2.06 6.17
N ASP A 18 14.46 2.03 6.14
CA ASP A 18 13.69 0.78 6.21
C ASP A 18 13.08 0.33 4.87
N PHE A 19 13.54 0.92 3.75
CA PHE A 19 12.98 0.63 2.43
C PHE A 19 13.64 -0.58 1.79
N LEU A 20 12.81 -1.59 1.56
CA LEU A 20 13.18 -2.80 0.87
C LEU A 20 12.90 -2.59 -0.62
N ILE A 21 13.99 -2.50 -1.39
CA ILE A 21 13.96 -2.31 -2.84
C ILE A 21 14.17 -3.66 -3.50
N SER A 22 13.37 -3.95 -4.51
CA SER A 22 13.58 -5.08 -5.41
C SER A 22 13.19 -4.70 -6.84
N ASP A 23 13.40 -5.60 -7.79
CA ASP A 23 13.08 -5.36 -9.20
C ASP A 23 11.60 -4.97 -9.41
N SER A 24 10.71 -5.46 -8.55
CA SER A 24 9.26 -5.18 -8.62
C SER A 24 8.87 -3.72 -8.33
N ASN A 25 9.68 -2.98 -7.56
CA ASN A 25 9.36 -1.63 -7.08
C ASN A 25 10.47 -0.60 -7.32
N ALA A 26 11.66 -1.01 -7.78
CA ALA A 26 12.83 -0.15 -7.96
C ALA A 26 12.54 1.08 -8.85
N ALA A 27 11.83 0.89 -9.96
CA ALA A 27 11.46 2.00 -10.84
C ALA A 27 10.54 3.00 -10.13
N ALA A 28 9.54 2.52 -9.39
CA ALA A 28 8.61 3.38 -8.67
C ALA A 28 9.32 4.15 -7.55
N ILE A 29 10.16 3.50 -6.76
CA ILE A 29 10.96 4.14 -5.71
C ILE A 29 11.90 5.19 -6.32
N GLY A 30 12.60 4.85 -7.40
CA GLY A 30 13.47 5.81 -8.09
C GLY A 30 12.73 7.06 -8.57
N TRP A 31 11.47 6.93 -8.98
CA TRP A 31 10.64 8.10 -9.30
C TRP A 31 10.18 8.86 -8.06
N ILE A 32 9.79 8.19 -6.97
CA ILE A 32 9.50 8.87 -5.70
C ILE A 32 10.70 9.68 -5.20
N ASP A 33 11.90 9.10 -5.27
CA ASP A 33 13.15 9.73 -4.80
C ASP A 33 13.58 10.91 -5.67
N ARG A 34 13.20 10.92 -6.95
CA ARG A 34 13.46 12.06 -7.86
C ARG A 34 12.66 13.31 -7.51
N TRP A 35 11.67 13.25 -6.63
CA TRP A 35 10.96 14.46 -6.21
C TRP A 35 11.95 15.45 -5.54
N PRO A 36 11.92 16.76 -5.87
CA PRO A 36 10.92 17.48 -6.66
C PRO A 36 11.18 17.59 -8.17
N ASP A 37 12.20 16.92 -8.70
CA ASP A 37 12.69 17.02 -10.08
C ASP A 37 11.91 16.14 -11.07
N TRP A 38 10.60 16.02 -10.90
CA TRP A 38 9.75 15.32 -11.86
C TRP A 38 9.58 16.15 -13.15
N PRO A 39 9.57 15.53 -14.35
CA PRO A 39 9.32 16.23 -15.61
C PRO A 39 8.00 16.99 -15.63
N ALA A 40 6.99 16.42 -14.96
CA ALA A 40 5.71 17.04 -14.70
C ALA A 40 5.40 16.90 -13.20
N ARG A 41 4.61 17.83 -12.67
CA ARG A 41 4.20 17.85 -11.26
C ARG A 41 3.16 16.81 -10.89
N ALA A 42 2.79 15.94 -11.84
CA ALA A 42 1.89 14.83 -11.65
C ALA A 42 2.58 13.52 -12.03
N LEU A 43 2.50 12.52 -11.14
CA LEU A 43 3.02 11.17 -11.35
C LEU A 43 1.91 10.16 -11.03
N ALA A 44 1.86 9.06 -11.78
CA ALA A 44 0.96 7.94 -11.51
C ALA A 44 1.73 6.66 -11.18
N LEU A 45 1.27 5.94 -10.19
CA LEU A 45 1.68 4.59 -9.86
C LEU A 45 0.55 3.63 -10.23
N HIS A 46 0.87 2.51 -10.88
CA HIS A 46 -0.15 1.51 -11.18
C HIS A 46 0.36 0.08 -11.02
N GLY A 47 -0.54 -0.85 -10.70
CA GLY A 47 -0.20 -2.25 -10.48
C GLY A 47 -1.30 -3.02 -9.78
N PRO A 48 -1.17 -4.36 -9.68
CA PRO A 48 -2.18 -5.22 -9.09
C PRO A 48 -2.46 -4.90 -7.61
N ALA A 49 -3.52 -5.49 -7.06
CA ALA A 49 -3.76 -5.44 -5.61
C ALA A 49 -2.55 -6.00 -4.84
N GLY A 50 -2.24 -5.42 -3.69
CA GLY A 50 -1.17 -5.93 -2.82
C GLY A 50 0.28 -5.65 -3.28
N CYS A 51 0.49 -4.91 -4.37
CA CYS A 51 1.84 -4.56 -4.85
C CYS A 51 2.50 -3.36 -4.15
N GLY A 52 1.87 -2.77 -3.13
CA GLY A 52 2.49 -1.72 -2.30
C GLY A 52 2.27 -0.28 -2.74
N LYS A 53 1.33 0.00 -3.67
CA LYS A 53 1.01 1.36 -4.13
C LYS A 53 0.71 2.32 -2.96
N THR A 54 -0.24 1.96 -2.09
CA THR A 54 -0.61 2.72 -0.88
C THR A 54 0.59 3.01 0.01
N HIS A 55 1.50 2.04 0.16
CA HIS A 55 2.70 2.21 0.96
C HIS A 55 3.63 3.27 0.36
N LEU A 56 3.81 3.28 -0.97
CA LEU A 56 4.59 4.30 -1.67
C LEU A 56 3.94 5.69 -1.59
N LEU A 57 2.60 5.78 -1.60
CA LEU A 57 1.90 7.05 -1.35
C LEU A 57 2.21 7.58 0.06
N HIS A 58 2.18 6.72 1.07
CA HIS A 58 2.56 7.06 2.45
C HIS A 58 4.00 7.52 2.57
N LEU A 59 4.93 6.85 1.91
CA LEU A 59 6.33 7.27 1.85
C LEU A 59 6.47 8.66 1.27
N TRP A 60 5.91 8.90 0.09
CA TRP A 60 5.99 10.19 -0.57
C TRP A 60 5.35 11.30 0.28
N CYS A 61 4.19 11.05 0.89
CA CYS A 61 3.55 12.04 1.77
C CYS A 61 4.37 12.31 3.04
N ALA A 62 5.01 11.30 3.63
CA ALA A 62 5.90 11.48 4.78
C ALA A 62 7.13 12.33 4.41
N GLN A 63 7.72 12.10 3.23
CA GLN A 63 8.85 12.87 2.71
C GLN A 63 8.50 14.33 2.38
N THR A 64 7.29 14.55 1.87
CA THR A 64 6.89 15.85 1.31
C THR A 64 5.94 16.64 2.22
N ALA A 65 5.60 16.11 3.40
CA ALA A 65 4.50 16.62 4.24
C ALA A 65 3.17 16.76 3.46
N GLY A 66 2.95 15.83 2.51
CA GLY A 66 1.75 15.73 1.70
C GLY A 66 0.57 15.12 2.45
N VAL A 67 -0.59 15.13 1.80
CA VAL A 67 -1.83 14.52 2.31
C VAL A 67 -2.31 13.44 1.36
N ILE A 68 -2.80 12.33 1.91
CA ILE A 68 -3.38 11.23 1.13
C ILE A 68 -4.89 11.28 1.24
N VAL A 69 -5.56 11.08 0.11
CA VAL A 69 -7.02 11.00 0.00
C VAL A 69 -7.39 9.69 -0.69
N PRO A 70 -8.31 8.88 -0.13
CA PRO A 70 -8.88 7.76 -0.86
C PRO A 70 -9.74 8.27 -2.02
N GLY A 71 -9.60 7.69 -3.21
CA GLY A 71 -10.29 8.12 -4.42
C GLY A 71 -11.80 8.11 -4.25
N GLN A 72 -12.36 7.12 -3.56
CA GLN A 72 -13.80 7.03 -3.30
C GLN A 72 -14.34 8.16 -2.40
N MET A 73 -13.45 8.81 -1.63
CA MET A 73 -13.79 9.97 -0.80
C MET A 73 -13.54 11.30 -1.52
N LEU A 74 -12.92 11.28 -2.72
CA LEU A 74 -12.61 12.49 -3.46
C LEU A 74 -13.88 13.05 -4.11
N ASN A 75 -14.35 14.16 -3.55
CA ASN A 75 -15.47 14.94 -4.05
C ASN A 75 -15.13 16.44 -4.03
N GLU A 76 -15.99 17.27 -4.61
CA GLU A 76 -15.75 18.71 -4.75
C GLU A 76 -15.59 19.43 -3.41
N GLU A 77 -16.34 19.02 -2.38
CA GLU A 77 -16.24 19.61 -1.03
C GLU A 77 -14.86 19.34 -0.43
N LEU A 78 -14.36 18.09 -0.54
CA LEU A 78 -13.04 17.73 -0.06
C LEU A 78 -11.95 18.50 -0.82
N VAL A 79 -12.08 18.65 -2.14
CA VAL A 79 -11.16 19.47 -2.93
C VAL A 79 -11.17 20.91 -2.43
N ALA A 80 -12.33 21.54 -2.26
CA ALA A 80 -12.43 22.91 -1.73
C ALA A 80 -11.76 23.06 -0.34
N ARG A 81 -11.87 22.04 0.52
CA ARG A 81 -11.18 22.00 1.82
C ARG A 81 -9.66 21.89 1.69
N LEU A 82 -9.16 21.15 0.69
CA LEU A 82 -7.71 21.06 0.40
C LEU A 82 -7.17 22.38 -0.14
N VAL A 83 -7.93 23.03 -1.02
CA VAL A 83 -7.61 24.36 -1.59
C VAL A 83 -7.54 25.42 -0.49
N SER A 84 -8.58 25.53 0.33
CA SER A 84 -8.64 26.54 1.42
C SER A 84 -7.52 26.36 2.45
N ARG A 85 -7.09 25.13 2.70
CA ARG A 85 -5.95 24.81 3.58
C ARG A 85 -4.60 24.92 2.90
N ARG A 86 -4.55 25.33 1.62
CA ARG A 86 -3.32 25.47 0.81
C ARG A 86 -2.47 24.20 0.84
N ARG A 87 -3.12 23.03 0.71
CA ARG A 87 -2.42 21.73 0.62
C ARG A 87 -1.99 21.49 -0.81
N HIS A 88 -0.74 21.75 -1.14
CA HIS A 88 -0.26 21.67 -2.52
C HIS A 88 0.39 20.32 -2.88
N ARG A 89 0.51 19.38 -1.95
CA ARG A 89 1.12 18.06 -2.18
C ARG A 89 0.11 17.00 -1.80
N ILE A 90 -0.49 16.40 -2.80
CA ILE A 90 -1.67 15.55 -2.62
C ILE A 90 -1.41 14.21 -3.29
N ALA A 91 -1.65 13.14 -2.54
CA ALA A 91 -1.68 11.79 -3.05
C ALA A 91 -3.14 11.31 -3.09
N VAL A 92 -3.51 10.61 -4.17
CA VAL A 92 -4.82 9.98 -4.30
C VAL A 92 -4.63 8.47 -4.44
N ASP A 93 -5.11 7.71 -3.46
CA ASP A 93 -5.12 6.25 -3.53
C ASP A 93 -6.37 5.76 -4.25
N ASP A 94 -6.29 4.65 -4.99
CA ASP A 94 -7.38 4.15 -5.86
C ASP A 94 -8.05 5.28 -6.69
N ALA A 95 -7.24 6.10 -7.35
CA ALA A 95 -7.67 7.27 -8.09
C ALA A 95 -8.60 6.95 -9.28
N ASP A 96 -8.57 5.70 -9.78
CA ASP A 96 -9.50 5.17 -10.77
C ASP A 96 -10.95 5.06 -10.25
N ARG A 97 -11.14 5.18 -8.92
CA ARG A 97 -12.44 5.17 -8.26
C ARG A 97 -12.90 6.57 -7.83
N ALA A 98 -12.16 7.61 -8.21
CA ALA A 98 -12.50 8.99 -7.88
C ALA A 98 -13.56 9.58 -8.81
N SER A 99 -14.27 10.59 -8.30
CA SER A 99 -15.16 11.42 -9.12
C SER A 99 -14.33 12.19 -10.15
N GLU A 100 -14.63 12.03 -11.45
CA GLU A 100 -13.89 12.69 -12.53
C GLU A 100 -13.86 14.23 -12.37
N PRO A 101 -14.99 14.94 -12.12
CA PRO A 101 -14.95 16.38 -11.87
C PRO A 101 -14.03 16.77 -10.70
N ALA A 102 -14.07 16.01 -9.60
CA ALA A 102 -13.26 16.30 -8.43
C ALA A 102 -11.77 16.05 -8.69
N LEU A 103 -11.43 14.97 -9.40
CA LEU A 103 -10.05 14.67 -9.77
C LEU A 103 -9.48 15.71 -10.75
N LEU A 104 -10.28 16.16 -11.72
CA LEU A 104 -9.90 17.22 -12.65
C LEU A 104 -9.65 18.54 -11.91
N HIS A 105 -10.55 18.94 -11.01
CA HIS A 105 -10.39 20.14 -10.19
C HIS A 105 -9.14 20.06 -9.31
N LEU A 106 -8.91 18.91 -8.66
CA LEU A 106 -7.71 18.66 -7.87
C LEU A 106 -6.43 18.76 -8.71
N TYR A 107 -6.42 18.16 -9.90
CA TYR A 107 -5.28 18.23 -10.83
C TYR A 107 -4.96 19.69 -11.17
N ASN A 108 -5.96 20.44 -11.64
CA ASN A 108 -5.78 21.84 -12.03
C ASN A 108 -5.26 22.69 -10.87
N PHE A 109 -5.83 22.52 -9.67
CA PHE A 109 -5.36 23.21 -8.48
C PHE A 109 -3.89 22.91 -8.16
N CYS A 110 -3.47 21.64 -8.19
CA CYS A 110 -2.07 21.28 -7.97
C CYS A 110 -1.15 21.90 -9.02
N MET A 111 -1.54 21.90 -10.30
CA MET A 111 -0.70 22.47 -11.37
C MET A 111 -0.59 24.00 -11.26
N GLU A 112 -1.70 24.70 -11.07
CA GLU A 112 -1.76 26.16 -10.94
C GLU A 112 -0.98 26.66 -9.72
N ALA A 113 -1.12 25.96 -8.59
CA ALA A 113 -0.41 26.30 -7.36
C ALA A 113 1.07 25.87 -7.36
N ARG A 114 1.58 25.30 -8.46
CA ARG A 114 2.91 24.66 -8.53
C ARG A 114 3.13 23.64 -7.41
N GLY A 115 2.06 22.94 -7.04
CA GLY A 115 2.03 21.79 -6.17
C GLY A 115 2.41 20.51 -6.89
N ASP A 116 2.24 19.37 -6.21
CA ASP A 116 2.58 18.04 -6.72
C ASP A 116 1.41 17.08 -6.47
N LEU A 117 1.11 16.24 -7.47
CA LEU A 117 0.05 15.25 -7.43
C LEU A 117 0.64 13.85 -7.66
N LEU A 118 0.37 12.93 -6.75
CA LEU A 118 0.71 11.52 -6.90
C LEU A 118 -0.57 10.68 -6.90
N VAL A 119 -0.85 9.96 -7.98
CA VAL A 119 -2.03 9.08 -8.03
C VAL A 119 -1.63 7.61 -8.04
N ALA A 120 -2.39 6.76 -7.36
CA ALA A 120 -2.26 5.31 -7.45
C ALA A 120 -3.53 4.68 -7.99
N ALA A 121 -3.41 3.64 -8.81
CA ALA A 121 -4.55 2.90 -9.34
C ALA A 121 -4.19 1.45 -9.71
N HIS A 122 -5.19 0.65 -10.04
CA HIS A 122 -4.96 -0.72 -10.55
C HIS A 122 -4.36 -0.74 -11.96
N HIS A 123 -4.79 0.19 -12.81
CA HIS A 123 -4.44 0.26 -14.22
C HIS A 123 -3.84 1.64 -14.53
N PRO A 124 -2.99 1.76 -15.58
CA PRO A 124 -2.42 3.05 -15.94
C PRO A 124 -3.54 4.06 -16.27
N PRO A 125 -3.41 5.35 -15.90
CA PRO A 125 -4.47 6.34 -16.15
C PRO A 125 -4.93 6.46 -17.60
N ALA A 126 -4.02 6.24 -18.56
CA ALA A 126 -4.31 6.26 -19.98
C ALA A 126 -5.28 5.15 -20.45
N SER A 127 -5.52 4.12 -19.63
CA SER A 127 -6.45 3.02 -19.95
C SER A 127 -7.78 3.14 -19.19
N TRP A 128 -8.01 4.21 -18.44
CA TRP A 128 -9.28 4.39 -17.73
C TRP A 128 -10.37 4.79 -18.71
N THR A 129 -11.60 4.36 -18.44
CA THR A 129 -12.78 4.85 -19.15
C THR A 129 -13.18 6.19 -18.54
N VAL A 130 -12.78 7.28 -19.17
CA VAL A 130 -13.00 8.66 -18.69
C VAL A 130 -14.00 9.34 -19.60
N VAL A 131 -15.06 9.92 -19.02
CA VAL A 131 -16.10 10.63 -19.76
C VAL A 131 -15.70 12.07 -20.05
N LEU A 132 -15.01 12.74 -19.12
CA LEU A 132 -14.55 14.12 -19.28
C LEU A 132 -13.31 14.22 -20.19
N PRO A 133 -13.39 14.83 -21.39
CA PRO A 133 -12.28 14.87 -22.34
C PRO A 133 -11.03 15.58 -21.78
N ASP A 134 -11.26 16.63 -21.00
CA ASP A 134 -10.23 17.40 -20.33
C ASP A 134 -9.41 16.58 -19.35
N LEU A 135 -10.07 15.68 -18.61
CA LEU A 135 -9.40 14.78 -17.68
C LEU A 135 -8.66 13.68 -18.45
N ASP A 136 -9.29 13.08 -19.48
CA ASP A 136 -8.67 12.04 -20.31
C ASP A 136 -7.34 12.53 -20.92
N SER A 137 -7.33 13.71 -21.53
CA SER A 137 -6.12 14.28 -22.12
C SER A 137 -5.01 14.47 -21.08
N ARG A 138 -5.35 14.87 -19.85
CA ARG A 138 -4.39 15.06 -18.77
C ARG A 138 -3.87 13.72 -18.27
N LEU A 139 -4.74 12.74 -18.01
CA LEU A 139 -4.36 11.41 -17.52
C LEU A 139 -3.49 10.66 -18.53
N ARG A 140 -3.71 10.83 -19.84
CA ARG A 140 -2.83 10.29 -20.89
C ARG A 140 -1.43 10.91 -20.89
N ALA A 141 -1.31 12.17 -20.48
CA ALA A 141 -0.04 12.88 -20.41
C ALA A 141 0.73 12.62 -19.10
N VAL A 142 0.07 12.09 -18.06
CA VAL A 142 0.72 11.77 -16.78
C VAL A 142 1.70 10.62 -16.96
N LEU A 143 2.91 10.80 -16.45
CA LEU A 143 3.91 9.74 -16.39
C LEU A 143 3.43 8.63 -15.45
N ALA A 144 3.17 7.44 -16.00
CA ALA A 144 2.68 6.28 -15.28
C ALA A 144 3.76 5.22 -15.08
N ILE A 145 4.02 4.84 -13.83
CA ILE A 145 5.04 3.89 -13.44
C ILE A 145 4.38 2.61 -12.93
N LYS A 146 4.75 1.49 -13.53
CA LYS A 146 4.26 0.17 -13.15
C LYS A 146 4.98 -0.34 -11.91
N ILE A 147 4.22 -0.94 -11.00
CA ILE A 147 4.72 -1.70 -9.85
C ILE A 147 4.28 -3.16 -10.02
N GLY A 148 5.24 -4.08 -9.94
CA GLY A 148 5.00 -5.52 -9.97
C GLY A 148 4.56 -6.07 -8.61
N LEU A 149 4.02 -7.28 -8.59
CA LEU A 149 3.88 -8.00 -7.32
C LEU A 149 5.25 -8.18 -6.65
N PRO A 150 5.31 -8.16 -5.31
CA PRO A 150 6.57 -8.31 -4.61
C PRO A 150 7.17 -9.71 -4.86
N ASP A 151 8.47 -9.73 -5.12
CA ASP A 151 9.25 -10.97 -5.23
C ASP A 151 9.60 -11.55 -3.85
N ASP A 152 10.22 -12.73 -3.85
CA ASP A 152 10.56 -13.45 -2.61
C ASP A 152 11.62 -12.72 -1.79
N ALA A 153 12.53 -11.98 -2.44
CA ALA A 153 13.53 -11.19 -1.73
C ALA A 153 12.86 -10.06 -0.94
N LEU A 154 11.94 -9.34 -1.59
CA LEU A 154 11.18 -8.26 -0.98
C LEU A 154 10.24 -8.77 0.11
N LEU A 155 9.45 -9.81 -0.16
CA LEU A 155 8.56 -10.42 0.83
C LEU A 155 9.34 -10.99 2.01
N GLY A 156 10.49 -11.63 1.77
CA GLY A 156 11.32 -12.21 2.81
C GLY A 156 11.86 -11.14 3.75
N ALA A 157 12.37 -10.06 3.19
CA ALA A 157 12.82 -8.93 3.98
C ALA A 157 11.68 -8.24 4.74
N VAL A 158 10.48 -8.15 4.16
CA VAL A 158 9.28 -7.63 4.85
C VAL A 158 8.86 -8.52 6.01
N LEU A 159 8.88 -9.84 5.85
CA LEU A 159 8.61 -10.78 6.93
C LEU A 159 9.62 -10.62 8.06
N VAL A 160 10.93 -10.57 7.74
CA VAL A 160 11.99 -10.34 8.73
C VAL A 160 11.76 -9.04 9.48
N LYS A 161 11.44 -7.95 8.79
CA LYS A 161 11.12 -6.66 9.39
C LYS A 161 9.90 -6.76 10.32
N HIS A 162 8.81 -7.39 9.87
CA HIS A 162 7.61 -7.55 10.69
C HIS A 162 7.86 -8.35 11.98
N PHE A 163 8.71 -9.38 11.94
CA PHE A 163 9.11 -10.10 13.14
C PHE A 163 10.05 -9.27 14.03
N ALA A 164 11.02 -8.56 13.45
CA ALA A 164 11.93 -7.69 14.18
C ALA A 164 11.19 -6.54 14.91
N ASP A 165 10.20 -5.91 14.27
CA ASP A 165 9.33 -4.89 14.87
C ASP A 165 8.49 -5.44 16.05
N ARG A 166 8.37 -6.77 16.14
CA ARG A 166 7.73 -7.50 17.25
C ARG A 166 8.74 -8.06 18.25
N GLN A 167 10.04 -7.79 18.07
CA GLN A 167 11.14 -8.36 18.85
C GLN A 167 11.19 -9.90 18.78
N LEU A 168 10.65 -10.48 17.70
CA LEU A 168 10.63 -11.91 17.46
C LEU A 168 11.83 -12.30 16.59
N ARG A 169 12.56 -13.33 17.01
CA ARG A 169 13.60 -13.96 16.19
C ARG A 169 13.02 -15.18 15.51
N VAL A 170 13.17 -15.23 14.19
CA VAL A 170 12.62 -16.30 13.34
C VAL A 170 13.76 -16.85 12.50
N SER A 171 13.84 -18.18 12.36
CA SER A 171 14.88 -18.81 11.56
C SER A 171 14.66 -18.59 10.05
N PRO A 172 15.73 -18.59 9.23
CA PRO A 172 15.60 -18.50 7.78
C PRO A 172 14.69 -19.58 7.17
N GLU A 173 14.65 -20.77 7.79
CA GLU A 173 13.79 -21.87 7.36
C GLU A 173 12.30 -21.54 7.49
N VAL A 174 11.90 -20.84 8.56
CA VAL A 174 10.50 -20.40 8.72
C VAL A 174 10.16 -19.34 7.68
N ILE A 175 11.06 -18.40 7.38
CA ILE A 175 10.85 -17.40 6.34
C ILE A 175 10.67 -18.07 4.98
N ALA A 176 11.55 -19.01 4.61
CA ALA A 176 11.44 -19.78 3.37
C ALA A 176 10.13 -20.58 3.29
N TYR A 177 9.72 -21.19 4.41
CA TYR A 177 8.44 -21.88 4.49
C TYR A 177 7.25 -20.94 4.27
N LEU A 178 7.25 -19.76 4.90
CA LEU A 178 6.17 -18.80 4.73
C LEU A 178 6.08 -18.29 3.29
N LEU A 179 7.21 -17.92 2.68
CA LEU A 179 7.28 -17.42 1.29
C LEU A 179 6.69 -18.41 0.27
N THR A 180 6.88 -19.71 0.49
CA THR A 180 6.38 -20.76 -0.41
C THR A 180 4.89 -21.06 -0.24
N HIS A 181 4.25 -20.63 0.85
CA HIS A 181 2.87 -21.00 1.19
C HIS A 181 1.93 -19.80 1.41
N MET A 182 2.43 -18.57 1.33
CA MET A 182 1.63 -17.35 1.45
C MET A 182 1.24 -16.78 0.08
N GLU A 183 0.20 -15.97 0.05
CA GLU A 183 -0.07 -15.11 -1.10
C GLU A 183 1.06 -14.09 -1.28
N ARG A 184 1.43 -13.79 -2.54
CA ARG A 184 2.49 -12.83 -2.89
C ARG A 184 2.03 -11.38 -2.71
N SER A 185 1.75 -10.98 -1.47
CA SER A 185 1.32 -9.62 -1.11
C SER A 185 1.88 -9.17 0.24
N PHE A 186 2.07 -7.86 0.39
CA PHE A 186 2.49 -7.28 1.67
C PHE A 186 1.46 -7.50 2.79
N ALA A 187 0.17 -7.50 2.45
CA ALA A 187 -0.92 -7.74 3.40
C ALA A 187 -0.83 -9.15 3.98
N ALA A 188 -0.60 -10.17 3.15
CA ALA A 188 -0.40 -11.54 3.59
C ALA A 188 0.85 -11.68 4.47
N ALA A 189 1.96 -10.98 4.14
CA ALA A 189 3.16 -10.97 4.98
C ALA A 189 2.88 -10.45 6.39
N ALA A 190 2.19 -9.29 6.46
CA ALA A 190 1.81 -8.66 7.72
C ALA A 190 0.85 -9.52 8.54
N GLU A 191 -0.12 -10.16 7.88
CA GLU A 191 -1.07 -11.07 8.52
C GLU A 191 -0.39 -12.30 9.09
N MET A 192 0.48 -12.96 8.32
CA MET A 192 1.23 -14.13 8.77
C MET A 192 2.07 -13.81 10.01
N ALA A 193 2.82 -12.71 9.98
CA ALA A 193 3.63 -12.27 11.12
C ALA A 193 2.75 -11.97 12.35
N SER A 194 1.61 -11.31 12.17
CA SER A 194 0.66 -10.99 13.25
C SER A 194 0.05 -12.24 13.89
N ARG A 195 -0.37 -13.22 13.06
CA ARG A 195 -0.97 -14.48 13.56
C ARG A 195 0.06 -15.35 14.28
N LEU A 196 1.27 -15.45 13.73
CA LEU A 196 2.36 -16.20 14.35
C LEU A 196 2.76 -15.63 15.71
N ASP A 197 2.86 -14.30 15.82
CA ASP A 197 3.09 -13.59 17.09
C ASP A 197 2.02 -13.94 18.12
N ARG A 198 0.74 -13.80 17.74
CA ARG A 198 -0.39 -14.11 18.63
C ARG A 198 -0.38 -15.56 19.15
N VAL A 199 -0.09 -16.53 18.28
CA VAL A 199 -0.03 -17.94 18.70
C VAL A 199 1.22 -18.23 19.53
N SER A 200 2.37 -17.67 19.15
CA SER A 200 3.61 -17.80 19.91
C SER A 200 3.45 -17.28 21.35
N LEU A 201 2.81 -16.12 21.51
CA LEU A 201 2.51 -15.53 22.82
C LEU A 201 1.51 -16.37 23.63
N ARG A 202 0.42 -16.83 23.00
CA ARG A 202 -0.62 -17.64 23.66
C ARG A 202 -0.05 -18.96 24.19
N ASP A 203 0.70 -19.66 23.34
CA ASP A 203 1.21 -21.00 23.62
C ASP A 203 2.59 -20.95 24.31
N ARG A 204 3.16 -19.74 24.50
CA ARG A 204 4.51 -19.49 25.05
C ARG A 204 5.62 -20.31 24.37
N ARG A 205 5.51 -20.50 23.05
CA ARG A 205 6.46 -21.30 22.25
C ARG A 205 7.10 -20.48 21.16
N ALA A 206 8.34 -20.82 20.82
CA ALA A 206 9.08 -20.17 19.74
C ALA A 206 8.41 -20.38 18.38
N ILE A 207 8.62 -19.43 17.47
CA ILE A 207 8.19 -19.54 16.07
C ILE A 207 9.09 -20.53 15.34
N THR A 208 8.49 -21.64 14.90
CA THR A 208 9.17 -22.76 14.23
C THR A 208 8.39 -23.19 12.99
N VAL A 209 9.02 -23.97 12.10
CA VAL A 209 8.37 -24.46 10.87
C VAL A 209 7.10 -25.27 11.16
N PRO A 210 7.04 -26.16 12.17
CA PRO A 210 5.80 -26.86 12.53
C PRO A 210 4.65 -25.91 12.92
N LEU A 211 4.95 -24.84 13.66
CA LEU A 211 3.94 -23.85 14.03
C LEU A 211 3.47 -23.05 12.79
N ALA A 212 4.39 -22.64 11.93
CA ALA A 212 4.05 -21.94 10.68
C ALA A 212 3.18 -22.82 9.78
N ARG A 213 3.49 -24.11 9.66
CA ARG A 213 2.67 -25.09 8.92
C ARG A 213 1.27 -25.22 9.48
N GLN A 214 1.13 -25.33 10.80
CA GLN A 214 -0.17 -25.39 11.46
C GLN A 214 -1.05 -24.20 11.06
N LEU A 215 -0.50 -22.97 11.14
CA LEU A 215 -1.23 -21.75 10.82
C LEU A 215 -1.60 -21.62 9.34
N VAL A 216 -0.70 -21.98 8.43
CA VAL A 216 -0.97 -21.99 6.99
C VAL A 216 -2.12 -22.96 6.67
N SER A 217 -2.12 -24.15 7.26
CA SER A 217 -3.20 -25.13 7.07
C SER A 217 -4.55 -24.63 7.60
N GLU A 218 -4.57 -23.99 8.77
CA GLU A 218 -5.79 -23.38 9.34
C GLU A 218 -6.36 -22.29 8.41
N LEU A 219 -5.50 -21.45 7.83
CA LEU A 219 -5.89 -20.42 6.86
C LEU A 219 -6.49 -21.01 5.58
N ALA A 220 -5.89 -22.08 5.04
CA ALA A 220 -6.39 -22.75 3.85
C ALA A 220 -7.79 -23.36 4.09
N VAL A 221 -8.04 -23.94 5.27
CA VAL A 221 -9.35 -24.50 5.63
C VAL A 221 -10.40 -23.39 5.71
N HIS A 222 -10.09 -22.24 6.31
CA HIS A 222 -11.03 -21.11 6.44
C HIS A 222 -11.40 -20.46 5.09
N LEU A 223 -10.47 -20.40 4.12
CA LEU A 223 -10.78 -19.91 2.77
C LEU A 223 -11.69 -20.89 2.02
N SER A 224 -11.55 -22.20 2.24
CA SER A 224 -12.38 -23.24 1.62
C SER A 224 -13.79 -23.37 2.21
N SER A 225 -14.03 -22.82 3.42
CA SER A 225 -15.35 -22.75 4.05
C SER A 225 -16.07 -21.44 3.73
N SER A 226 -15.36 -20.30 3.66
CA SER A 226 -15.95 -19.00 3.32
C SER A 226 -16.45 -18.91 1.86
N GLY A 227 -15.90 -19.73 0.95
CA GLY A 227 -16.35 -19.79 -0.45
C GLY A 227 -17.61 -20.63 -0.72
N ARG A 228 -18.18 -21.28 0.31
CA ARG A 228 -19.40 -22.11 0.17
C ARG A 228 -20.69 -21.41 0.59
N ASP A 229 -20.60 -20.22 1.20
CA ASP A 229 -21.76 -19.51 1.76
C ASP A 229 -22.29 -18.36 0.86
N SER A 230 -21.80 -18.24 -0.38
CA SER A 230 -22.24 -17.21 -1.34
C SER A 230 -23.17 -17.73 -2.44
N GLY A 231 -23.84 -18.86 -2.22
CA GLY A 231 -24.67 -19.54 -3.22
C GLY A 231 -26.01 -20.04 -2.71
N VAL A 232 -26.76 -19.22 -1.96
CA VAL A 232 -28.21 -19.36 -1.69
C VAL A 232 -28.67 -17.92 -1.37
N THR A 233 -29.53 -17.22 -2.11
CA THR A 233 -30.77 -17.56 -2.82
C THR A 233 -30.99 -16.56 -3.95
#